data_AF-A0A519RTN8-F1
#
_entry.id   AF-A0A519RTN8-F1
#
_cell.length_a   1.000
_cell.length_b   1.000
_cell.length_c   1.000
_cell.angle_alpha   90.00
_cell.angle_beta   90.00
_cell.angle_gamma   90.00
#
_symmetry.space_group_name_H-M   'P 1'
#
loop_
_entity.id
_entity.type
_entity.pdbx_description
1 polymer ?
#
loop_
_entity_poly.entity_id
_entity_poly.type
_entity_poly.pdbx_seq_one_letter_code
_entity_poly.pdbx_strand_id
1 'polypeptide(L)' 'MKRFAFIALHADCWAVQQQCQVLGVSASGYYAWRKRRPAATVEQVPPAWQVAAQRVFTSHAGR' A
#
# COMPACT_ATOMS: atom_id res chain seq x y z
N MET A 1 -18.89 -3.04 3.21
CA MET A 1 -18.17 -1.84 2.72
C MET A 1 -17.96 -1.92 1.19
N LYS A 2 -19.00 -1.71 0.37
CA LYS A 2 -18.90 -1.81 -1.11
C LYS A 2 -18.40 -0.52 -1.79
N ARG A 3 -18.67 0.64 -1.20
CA ARG A 3 -18.31 1.96 -1.77
C ARG A 3 -16.79 2.17 -1.90
N PHE A 4 -16.03 1.87 -0.84
CA PHE A 4 -14.57 2.03 -0.90
C PHE A 4 -13.88 1.05 -1.85
N ALA A 5 -14.43 -0.17 -2.00
CA ALA A 5 -13.93 -1.14 -2.98
C ALA A 5 -14.17 -0.68 -4.42
N PHE A 6 -15.35 -0.10 -4.70
CA PHE A 6 -15.64 0.53 -5.99
C PHE A 6 -14.66 1.68 -6.28
N ILE A 7 -14.43 2.57 -5.31
CA ILE A 7 -13.48 3.68 -5.46
C ILE A 7 -12.07 3.16 -5.76
N ALA A 8 -11.61 2.12 -5.05
CA ALA A 8 -10.29 1.54 -5.26
C ALA A 8 -10.12 0.93 -6.67
N LEU A 9 -11.16 0.29 -7.20
CA LEU A 9 -11.13 -0.31 -8.53
C LEU A 9 -11.06 0.75 -9.64
N HIS A 10 -11.54 1.97 -9.37
CA HIS A 10 -11.67 3.04 -10.36
C HIS A 10 -10.70 4.21 -10.09
N ALA A 11 -9.80 4.05 -9.12
CA ALA A 11 -8.85 5.08 -8.71
C ALA A 11 -7.84 5.46 -9.80
N ASP A 12 -7.57 4.56 -10.74
CA ASP A 12 -6.65 4.81 -11.87
C ASP A 12 -7.31 5.61 -13.00
N CYS A 13 -8.65 5.56 -13.11
CA CYS A 13 -9.40 6.29 -14.13
C CYS A 13 -9.82 7.68 -13.64
N TRP A 14 -10.19 7.81 -12.35
CA TRP A 14 -10.69 9.07 -11.79
C TRP A 14 -10.09 9.38 -10.42
N ALA A 15 -9.94 10.67 -10.13
CA ALA A 15 -9.46 11.12 -8.83
C ALA A 15 -10.36 10.63 -7.68
N VAL A 16 -9.77 9.97 -6.68
CA VAL A 16 -10.45 9.46 -5.48
C VAL A 16 -11.31 10.52 -4.80
N GLN A 17 -10.85 11.77 -4.75
CA GLN A 17 -11.59 12.88 -4.14
C GLN A 17 -12.97 13.10 -4.80
N GLN A 18 -13.00 13.08 -6.14
CA GLN A 18 -14.25 13.26 -6.90
C GLN A 18 -15.20 12.08 -6.66
N GLN A 19 -14.66 10.86 -6.67
CA GLN A 19 -15.45 9.67 -6.40
C GLN A 19 -16.02 9.66 -4.97
N CYS A 20 -15.23 10.11 -3.98
CA CYS A 20 -15.69 10.27 -2.60
C CYS A 20 -16.85 11.27 -2.49
N GLN A 21 -16.75 12.41 -3.19
CA GLN A 21 -17.81 13.42 -3.22
C GLN A 21 -19.10 12.87 -3.84
N VAL A 22 -19.01 12.21 -5.01
CA VAL A 22 -20.17 11.62 -5.71
C VAL A 22 -20.84 10.53 -4.87
N LEU A 23 -20.06 9.72 -4.16
CA LEU A 23 -20.58 8.61 -3.35
C LEU A 23 -20.96 9.02 -1.92
N GLY A 24 -20.79 10.30 -1.55
CA GLY A 24 -21.12 10.82 -0.21
C GLY A 24 -20.30 10.18 0.92
N VAL A 25 -19.03 9.85 0.67
CA VAL A 25 -18.12 9.26 1.67
C VAL A 25 -16.93 10.16 1.93
N SER A 26 -16.36 10.10 3.13
CA SER A 26 -15.16 10.88 3.44
C SER A 26 -13.90 10.25 2.83
N ALA A 27 -13.03 11.10 2.30
CA ALA A 27 -11.72 10.68 1.80
C ALA A 27 -10.83 10.11 2.93
N SER A 28 -10.92 10.68 4.14
CA SER A 28 -10.22 10.15 5.32
C SER A 28 -10.65 8.72 5.65
N GLY A 29 -11.95 8.44 5.56
CA GLY A 29 -12.51 7.09 5.72
C GLY A 29 -12.01 6.12 4.64
N TYR A 30 -11.92 6.57 3.39
CA TYR A 30 -11.35 5.78 2.29
C TYR A 30 -9.89 5.41 2.55
N TYR A 31 -9.03 6.37 2.90
CA TYR A 31 -7.61 6.07 3.15
C TYR A 31 -7.40 5.23 4.41
N ALA A 32 -8.21 5.42 5.47
CA ALA A 32 -8.17 4.57 6.65
C ALA A 32 -8.62 3.13 6.32
N TRP A 33 -9.65 2.96 5.48
CA TRP A 33 -10.03 1.65 4.96
C TRP A 33 -8.91 1.04 4.10
N ARG A 34 -8.28 1.81 3.22
CA ARG A 34 -7.18 1.34 2.35
C ARG A 34 -5.98 0.86 3.16
N LYS A 35 -5.63 1.54 4.27
CA LYS A 35 -4.56 1.12 5.19
C LYS A 35 -4.89 -0.17 5.95
N ARG A 36 -6.17 -0.40 6.28
CA ARG A 36 -6.62 -1.61 7.01
C ARG A 36 -6.78 -2.82 6.11
N ARG A 37 -7.04 -2.60 4.81
CA ARG A 37 -7.06 -3.69 3.84
C ARG A 37 -5.62 -4.21 3.75
N PRO A 38 -5.36 -5.51 3.96
CA PRO A 38 -4.06 -6.07 3.66
C PRO A 38 -3.78 -5.70 2.21
N ALA A 39 -2.76 -4.87 1.98
CA ALA A 39 -2.26 -4.69 0.63
C ALA A 39 -2.03 -6.10 0.11
N ALA A 40 -2.50 -6.40 -1.10
CA ALA A 40 -2.08 -7.63 -1.76
C ALA A 40 -0.57 -7.65 -1.57
N THR A 41 -0.05 -8.66 -0.87
CA THR A 41 1.36 -8.73 -0.50
C THR A 41 2.13 -8.61 -1.80
N VAL A 42 2.58 -7.41 -2.12
CA VAL A 42 3.61 -7.21 -3.09
C VAL A 42 4.77 -7.84 -2.35
N GLU A 43 5.15 -9.04 -2.76
CA GLU A 43 6.43 -9.65 -2.38
C GLU A 43 7.47 -8.54 -2.61
N GLN A 44 7.85 -7.85 -1.54
CA GLN A 44 8.76 -6.73 -1.64
C GLN A 44 10.13 -7.38 -1.82
N VAL A 45 10.47 -7.69 -3.07
CA VAL A 45 11.80 -8.18 -3.43
C VAL A 45 12.79 -7.13 -2.94
N PRO A 46 13.63 -7.44 -1.93
CA PRO A 46 14.55 -6.46 -1.40
C PRO A 46 15.45 -5.97 -2.53
N PRO A 47 15.67 -4.66 -2.67
CA PRO A 47 16.61 -4.15 -3.65
C PRO A 47 18.01 -4.73 -3.40
N ALA A 48 18.79 -4.92 -4.47
CA ALA A 48 20.08 -5.62 -4.43
C ALA A 48 21.07 -5.05 -3.37
N TRP A 49 21.02 -3.74 -3.09
CA TRP A 49 21.86 -3.13 -2.07
C TRP A 49 21.51 -3.61 -0.65
N GLN A 50 20.25 -3.93 -0.36
CA GLN A 50 19.80 -4.39 0.96
C GLN A 50 20.27 -5.82 1.22
N VAL A 51 20.26 -6.66 0.19
CA VAL A 51 20.85 -8.02 0.22
C VAL A 51 22.36 -7.94 0.43
N ALA A 52 23.05 -7.04 -0.26
CA ALA A 52 24.49 -6.83 -0.07
C ALA A 52 24.82 -6.35 1.35
N ALA A 53 24.04 -5.41 1.90
CA ALA A 53 24.22 -4.92 3.26
C ALA A 53 24.06 -6.05 4.31
N GLN A 54 23.00 -6.88 4.19
CA GLN A 54 22.78 -8.01 5.10
C GLN A 54 23.98 -8.98 5.09
N ARG A 55 24.54 -9.29 3.92
CA ARG A 55 25.71 -10.18 3.81
C ARG A 55 26.92 -9.67 4.59
N VAL A 56 27.20 -8.37 4.51
CA VAL A 56 28.29 -7.73 5.25
C VAL A 56 28.04 -7.85 6.76
N PHE A 57 26.84 -7.51 7.22
CA PHE A 57 26.52 -7.58 8.66
C PHE A 57 26.55 -9.01 9.20
N THR A 58 26.04 -10.00 8.47
CA THR A 58 26.10 -11.41 8.89
C THR A 58 27.53 -11.95 8.96
N SER A 59 28.43 -11.43 8.13
CA SER A 59 29.85 -11.83 8.14
C SER A 59 30.60 -11.36 9.38
N HIS A 60 30.10 -10.34 10.09
CA HIS A 60 30.75 -9.75 11.27
C HIS A 60 30.12 -10.17 12.60
N ALA A 61 28.95 -10.82 12.58
CA ALA A 61 28.22 -11.23 13.79
C ALA A 61 28.79 -12.49 14.49
N GLY A 62 29.88 -13.07 13.99
CA GLY A 62 30.46 -14.32 14.50
C GLY A 62 31.93 -14.24 14.93
N ARG A 63 32.45 -13.07 15.30
CA ARG A 63 33.81 -12.91 15.85
C ARG A 63 33.77 -12.51 17.31
#